data_AF-X1IWF0-F1
#
_entry.id   AF-X1IWF0-F1
#
_cell.length_a   1.000
_cell.length_b   1.000
_cell.length_c   1.000
_cell.angle_alpha   90.00
_cell.angle_beta   90.00
_cell.angle_gamma   90.00
#
_symmetry.space_group_name_H-M   'P 1'
#
loop_
_entity.id
_entity.type
_entity.pdbx_description
1 polymer ?
#
loop_
_entity_poly.entity_id
_entity_poly.type
_entity_poly.pdbx_seq_one_letter_code
_entity_poly.pdbx_strand_id
1 'polypeptide(L)' 'QKQPLAEIDYVSVASAETLDELDRVNPPALVSLAVKIGKTRLIDNVVLG' A
#
# COMPACT_ATOMS: atom_id res chain seq x y z
N GLN A 1 0.00 7.29 16.09
CA GLN A 1 -0.51 6.24 16.99
C GLN A 1 -0.39 4.91 16.25
N LYS A 2 0.24 3.89 16.83
CA LYS A 2 0.33 2.54 16.22
C LYS A 2 -0.92 1.75 16.62
N GLN A 3 -1.46 0.95 15.70
CA GLN A 3 -2.52 -0.04 16.01
C GLN A 3 -1.83 -1.33 16.49
N PRO A 4 -1.94 -1.75 17.76
CA PRO A 4 -1.16 -2.88 18.30
C PRO A 4 -1.40 -4.22 17.62
N LEU A 5 -2.58 -4.43 17.02
CA LEU A 5 -2.94 -5.67 16.34
C LEU A 5 -2.55 -5.70 14.86
N ALA A 6 -2.01 -4.61 14.32
CA ALA A 6 -1.69 -4.49 12.90
C ALA A 6 -0.28 -5.03 12.60
N GLU A 7 -0.22 -6.12 11.84
CA GLU A 7 1.01 -6.66 11.27
C GLU A 7 1.05 -6.34 9.78
N ILE A 8 2.03 -5.53 9.35
CA ILE A 8 2.18 -5.12 7.95
C ILE A 8 2.65 -6.32 7.13
N ASP A 9 1.93 -6.63 6.06
CA ASP A 9 2.28 -7.67 5.09
C ASP A 9 3.15 -7.05 3.98
N TYR A 10 2.68 -5.95 3.37
CA TYR A 10 3.50 -5.11 2.49
C TYR A 10 2.98 -3.68 2.40
N VAL A 11 3.86 -2.80 1.95
CA VAL A 11 3.54 -1.46 1.43
C VAL A 11 4.31 -1.29 0.13
N SER A 12 3.64 -0.84 -0.93
CA SER A 12 4.21 -0.66 -2.27
C SER A 12 3.75 0.68 -2.86
N VAL A 13 4.60 1.26 -3.71
CA VAL A 13 4.27 2.45 -4.50
C VAL A 13 4.60 2.16 -5.96
N ALA A 14 3.58 2.16 -6.80
CA ALA A 14 3.71 1.79 -8.21
C ALA A 14 3.10 2.85 -9.13
N SER A 15 3.47 2.79 -10.41
CA SER A 15 2.75 3.50 -11.48
C SER A 15 1.27 3.12 -11.45
N ALA A 16 0.36 4.11 -11.48
CA ALA A 16 -1.07 3.83 -11.48
C ALA A 16 -1.56 3.18 -12.80
N GLU A 17 -0.78 3.26 -13.86
CA GLU A 17 -1.12 2.70 -15.17
C GLU A 17 -0.52 1.30 -15.39
N THR A 18 0.75 1.12 -15.03
CA THR A 18 1.50 -0.11 -15.34
C THR A 18 1.68 -1.05 -14.16
N LEU A 19 1.48 -0.55 -12.93
CA LEU A 19 1.80 -1.24 -11.67
C LEU A 19 3.29 -1.56 -11.48
N ASP A 20 4.17 -0.96 -12.28
CA ASP A 20 5.61 -1.04 -12.05
C ASP A 20 6.00 -0.26 -10.79
N GLU A 21 6.83 -0.86 -9.94
CA GLU A 21 7.34 -0.23 -8.74
C GLU A 21 8.13 1.05 -9.07
N LEU A 22 7.95 2.07 -8.22
CA LEU A 22 8.56 3.38 -8.41
C LEU A 22 9.67 3.61 -7.37
N ASP A 23 10.89 3.87 -7.83
CA ASP A 23 11.98 4.34 -6.96
C ASP A 23 11.74 5.77 -6.42
N ARG A 24 10.94 6.55 -7.14
CA ARG A 24 10.51 7.91 -6.80
C ARG A 24 9.06 8.11 -7.18
N VAL A 25 8.29 8.71 -6.28
CA VAL A 25 6.87 9.03 -6.52
C VAL A 25 6.76 9.95 -7.73
N ASN A 26 6.12 9.45 -8.79
CA ASN A 26 5.76 10.20 -10.00
C ASN A 26 4.26 10.02 -10.26
N PRO A 27 3.42 11.03 -9.97
CA PRO A 27 1.98 10.92 -10.18
C PRO A 27 1.61 10.68 -11.66
N PRO A 28 0.54 9.93 -11.94
CA PRO A 28 -0.31 9.25 -10.97
C PRO A 28 0.37 8.01 -10.39
N ALA A 29 0.44 7.93 -9.06
CA ALA A 29 1.09 6.83 -8.34
C ALA A 29 0.06 6.10 -7.47
N LEU A 30 0.04 4.77 -7.54
CA LEU A 30 -0.77 3.91 -6.70
C LEU A 30 0.02 3.53 -5.46
N VAL A 31 -0.44 3.96 -4.29
CA VAL A 31 0.05 3.45 -3.01
C VAL A 31 -0.86 2.28 -2.61
N SER A 32 -0.26 1.14 -2.33
CA SER A 32 -0.99 -0.06 -1.91
C SER A 32 -0.40 -0.64 -0.62
N LEU A 33 -1.27 -1.26 0.17
CA LEU A 33 -0.96 -1.80 1.50
C LEU A 33 -1.75 -3.09 1.71
N ALA A 34 -1.11 -4.05 2.35
CA ALA A 34 -1.81 -5.15 3.02
C ALA A 34 -1.37 -5.26 4.48
N VAL A 35 -2.34 -5.51 5.36
CA VAL A 35 -2.14 -5.65 6.81
C VAL A 35 -2.96 -6.82 7.34
N LYS A 36 -2.41 -7.56 8.31
CA LYS A 36 -3.16 -8.55 9.08
C LYS A 36 -3.59 -7.93 10.41
N ILE A 37 -4.86 -8.09 10.77
CA ILE A 37 -5.40 -7.79 12.09
C ILE A 37 -5.94 -9.10 12.68
N GLY A 38 -5.18 -9.68 13.61
CA GLY A 38 -5.43 -11.03 14.10
C GLY A 38 -5.34 -12.05 12.96
N LYS A 39 -6.47 -12.67 12.59
CA LYS A 39 -6.54 -13.64 11.47
C LYS A 39 -7.02 -13.02 10.15
N THR A 40 -7.54 -11.80 10.20
CA THR A 40 -8.14 -11.15 9.03
C THR A 40 -7.07 -10.38 8.27
N ARG A 41 -7.00 -10.57 6.95
CA ARG A 41 -6.14 -9.81 6.05
C ARG A 41 -6.95 -8.71 5.37
N LEU A 42 -6.54 -7.47 5.56
CA LEU A 42 -7.13 -6.28 4.95
C LEU A 42 -6.17 -5.75 3.89
N ILE A 43 -6.74 -5.20 2.82
CA ILE A 43 -6.01 -4.44 1.81
C ILE A 43 -6.63 -3.06 1.70
N ASP A 44 -5.82 -2.09 1.32
CA ASP A 44 -6.29 -0.77 0.91
C ASP A 44 -5.31 -0.18 -0.11
N ASN A 45 -5.81 0.74 -0.94
CA ASN A 45 -5.01 1.45 -1.91
C ASN A 45 -5.56 2.86 -2.17
N VAL A 46 -4.66 3.78 -2.52
CA VAL A 46 -5.01 5.15 -2.90
C VAL A 46 -4.17 5.61 -4.08
N VAL A 47 -4.78 6.33 -5.01
CA VAL A 47 -4.07 6.98 -6.12
C VAL A 47 -3.69 8.39 -5.70
N LEU A 48 -2.41 8.72 -5.83
CA LEU A 48 -1.89 10.07 -5.68
C LEU A 48 -1.84 10.71 -7.07
N GLY A 49 -2.60 11.78 -7.27
CA GLY A 49 -2.64 12.58 -8.50
C GLY A 49 -1.79 13.84 -8.44
#